data_AF-A0A2R6Q851-F1
#
_entry.id   AF-A0A2R6Q851-F1
#
_cell.length_a   1.000
_cell.length_b   1.000
_cell.length_c   1.000
_cell.angle_alpha   90.00
_cell.angle_beta   90.00
_cell.angle_gamma   90.00
#
_symmetry.space_group_name_H-M   'P 1'
#
loop_
_entity.id
_entity.type
_entity.pdbx_description
1 polymer ?
#
loop_
_entity_poly.entity_id
_entity_poly.type
_entity_poly.pdbx_seq_one_letter_code
_entity_poly.pdbx_strand_id
1 'polypeptide(L)'
;MVAQDERLKASSEALVNMKVLKLYAWETYFKNVIENLRKVEHKSLEAVQSCKSYNGFLYWSSTVLVSTATFGACYFLGVPLYASNVFTFLATLRLAQDPIRSIPDVIGVVIQAKVAFSRVVNFLEAPELENANIRKKCNMEIEAG
;
A
#
# COMPACT_ATOMS: atom_id res chain seq x y z
N MET A 1 -2.04 -6.24 -6.63
CA MET A 1 -0.64 -5.89 -6.97
C MET A 1 -0.10 -6.80 -8.07
N VAL A 2 -0.12 -8.14 -7.93
CA VAL A 2 0.29 -9.06 -9.02
C VAL A 2 -0.42 -8.81 -10.35
N ALA A 3 -1.76 -8.64 -10.36
CA ALA A 3 -2.52 -8.33 -11.58
C ALA A 3 -2.16 -6.97 -12.22
N GLN A 4 -1.66 -6.02 -11.42
CA GLN A 4 -1.20 -4.72 -11.91
C GLN A 4 0.17 -4.85 -12.60
N ASP A 5 1.08 -5.63 -12.00
CA ASP A 5 2.40 -5.90 -12.57
C ASP A 5 2.29 -6.61 -13.93
N GLU A 6 1.39 -7.58 -14.03
CA GLU A 6 1.11 -8.32 -15.27
C GLU A 6 0.60 -7.38 -16.38
N ARG A 7 -0.33 -6.46 -16.05
CA ARG A 7 -0.81 -5.46 -17.01
C ARG A 7 0.30 -4.51 -17.45
N LEU A 8 1.13 -4.03 -16.51
CA LEU A 8 2.23 -3.11 -16.80
C LEU A 8 3.27 -3.77 -17.70
N LYS A 9 3.61 -5.03 -17.43
CA LYS A 9 4.49 -5.83 -18.27
C LYS A 9 3.93 -6.04 -19.68
N ALA A 10 2.68 -6.51 -19.80
CA ALA A 10 2.04 -6.73 -21.10
C ALA A 10 1.93 -5.41 -21.91
N SER A 11 1.63 -4.30 -21.26
CA SER A 11 1.56 -2.98 -21.91
C SER A 11 2.93 -2.49 -22.37
N SER A 12 3.97 -2.74 -21.58
CA SER A 12 5.36 -2.41 -21.94
C SER A 12 5.83 -3.23 -23.14
N GLU A 13 5.58 -4.55 -23.15
CA GLU A 13 5.91 -5.44 -24.27
C GLU A 13 5.19 -5.04 -25.57
N ALA A 14 3.94 -4.59 -25.47
CA ALA A 14 3.17 -4.07 -26.60
C ALA A 14 3.80 -2.80 -27.20
N LEU A 15 4.21 -1.86 -26.35
CA LEU A 15 4.80 -0.59 -26.76
C LEU A 15 6.19 -0.78 -27.39
N VAL A 16 7.00 -1.68 -26.83
CA VAL A 16 8.32 -2.01 -27.38
C VAL A 16 8.20 -2.61 -28.79
N ASN A 17 7.17 -3.43 -29.05
CA ASN A 17 6.97 -4.11 -30.33
C ASN A 17 5.93 -3.45 -31.24
N MET A 18 5.62 -2.16 -31.04
CA MET A 18 4.51 -1.47 -31.71
C MET A 18 4.57 -1.51 -33.25
N LYS A 19 5.77 -1.43 -33.84
CA LYS A 19 5.95 -1.55 -35.31
C LYS A 19 5.49 -2.91 -35.83
N VAL A 20 5.81 -3.99 -35.12
CA VAL A 20 5.42 -5.36 -35.51
C VAL A 20 3.91 -5.52 -35.37
N LEU A 21 3.32 -5.02 -34.28
CA LEU A 21 1.86 -5.06 -34.08
C LEU A 21 1.09 -4.36 -35.22
N LYS A 22 1.60 -3.22 -35.71
CA LYS A 22 1.03 -2.49 -36.85
C LYS A 22 1.17 -3.23 -38.18
N LEU A 23 2.33 -3.85 -38.42
CA LEU A 23 2.59 -4.63 -39.64
C LEU A 23 1.65 -5.84 -39.77
N TYR A 24 1.31 -6.48 -38.64
CA TYR A 24 0.41 -7.64 -38.59
C TYR A 24 -1.07 -7.31 -38.30
N ALA A 25 -1.42 -6.03 -38.17
CA ALA A 25 -2.75 -5.57 -37.75
C ALA A 25 -3.27 -6.23 -36.45
N TRP A 26 -2.37 -6.60 -35.54
CA TRP A 26 -2.68 -7.27 -34.26
C TRP A 26 -3.11 -6.30 -33.14
N GLU A 27 -3.26 -5.01 -33.43
CA GLU A 27 -3.62 -3.98 -32.45
C GLU A 27 -4.91 -4.33 -31.68
N THR A 28 -5.94 -4.80 -32.39
CA THR A 28 -7.23 -5.16 -31.78
C THR A 28 -7.14 -6.37 -30.87
N TYR A 29 -6.32 -7.37 -31.24
CA TYR A 29 -6.10 -8.56 -30.41
C TYR A 29 -5.39 -8.17 -29.11
N PHE A 30 -4.30 -7.41 -29.20
CA PHE A 30 -3.53 -7.00 -28.04
C PHE A 30 -4.32 -6.05 -27.12
N LYS A 31 -5.15 -5.19 -27.70
CA LYS A 31 -6.11 -4.35 -26.95
C LYS A 31 -7.06 -5.21 -26.12
N ASN A 32 -7.62 -6.27 -26.68
CA ASN A 32 -8.53 -7.17 -25.95
C ASN A 32 -7.81 -7.90 -24.80
N VAL A 33 -6.56 -8.34 -25.02
CA VAL A 33 -5.74 -8.93 -23.96
C VAL A 33 -5.57 -7.96 -22.79
N ILE A 34 -5.15 -6.72 -23.05
CA ILE A 34 -4.98 -5.67 -22.02
C ILE A 34 -6.32 -5.37 -21.31
N GLU A 35 -7.43 -5.36 -22.04
CA GLU A 35 -8.76 -5.12 -21.46
C GLU A 35 -9.19 -6.26 -20.53
N ASN A 36 -8.88 -7.52 -20.87
CA ASN A 36 -9.14 -8.65 -19.99
C ASN A 36 -8.32 -8.56 -18.69
N LEU A 37 -7.03 -8.24 -18.78
CA LEU A 37 -6.17 -7.96 -17.63
C LEU A 37 -6.74 -6.83 -16.75
N ARG A 38 -7.25 -5.76 -17.37
CA ARG A 38 -7.89 -4.65 -16.66
C ARG A 38 -9.15 -5.07 -15.91
N LYS A 39 -9.97 -5.98 -16.45
CA LYS A 39 -11.17 -6.50 -15.76
C LYS A 39 -10.79 -7.29 -14.49
N VAL A 40 -9.73 -8.09 -14.57
CA VAL A 40 -9.21 -8.84 -13.41
C VAL A 40 -8.67 -7.89 -12.35
N GLU A 41 -7.88 -6.89 -12.73
CA GLU A 41 -7.38 -5.84 -11.83
C GLU A 41 -8.52 -5.09 -11.16
N HIS A 42 -9.54 -4.68 -11.93
CA HIS A 42 -10.70 -3.95 -11.41
C HIS A 42 -11.44 -4.75 -10.35
N LYS A 43 -11.70 -6.05 -10.57
CA LYS A 43 -12.37 -6.89 -9.57
C LYS A 43 -11.58 -6.97 -8.26
N SER A 44 -10.26 -7.07 -8.34
CA SER A 44 -9.41 -7.07 -7.15
C SER A 44 -9.41 -5.71 -6.44
N LEU A 45 -9.37 -4.60 -7.20
CA LEU A 45 -9.42 -3.25 -6.64
C LEU A 45 -10.77 -2.96 -5.98
N GLU A 46 -11.86 -3.39 -6.60
CA GLU A 46 -13.21 -3.22 -6.09
C GLU A 46 -13.42 -3.93 -4.75
N ALA A 47 -12.89 -5.15 -4.59
CA ALA A 47 -12.93 -5.87 -3.32
C ALA A 47 -12.17 -5.11 -2.21
N VAL A 48 -10.98 -4.60 -2.51
CA VAL A 48 -10.17 -3.80 -1.58
C VAL A 48 -10.88 -2.50 -1.22
N GLN A 49 -11.42 -1.80 -2.22
CA GLN A 49 -12.12 -0.53 -2.03
C GLN A 49 -13.41 -0.73 -1.22
N SER A 50 -14.14 -1.82 -1.47
CA SER A 50 -15.34 -2.19 -0.70
C SER A 50 -15.00 -2.46 0.76
N CYS A 51 -13.95 -3.23 1.04
CA CYS A 51 -13.48 -3.47 2.41
C CYS A 51 -13.07 -2.17 3.11
N LYS A 52 -12.31 -1.30 2.41
CA LYS A 52 -11.89 0.00 2.94
C LYS A 52 -13.08 0.91 3.26
N SER A 53 -14.08 0.92 2.38
CA SER A 53 -15.31 1.72 2.54
C SER A 53 -16.15 1.20 3.70
N TYR A 54 -16.30 -0.12 3.82
CA TYR A 54 -17.00 -0.76 4.93
C TYR A 54 -16.31 -0.48 6.27
N ASN A 55 -14.99 -0.62 6.34
CA ASN A 55 -14.23 -0.32 7.55
C ASN A 55 -14.34 1.17 7.94
N GLY A 56 -14.30 2.07 6.95
CA GLY A 56 -14.54 3.50 7.16
C GLY A 56 -15.94 3.79 7.71
N PHE A 57 -16.97 3.16 7.13
CA PHE A 57 -18.35 3.31 7.58
C PHE A 57 -18.52 2.80 9.02
N LEU A 58 -18.04 1.59 9.32
CA LEU A 58 -18.06 1.05 10.68
C LEU A 58 -17.38 1.96 11.69
N TYR A 59 -16.26 2.57 11.32
CA TYR A 59 -15.54 3.50 12.19
C TYR A 59 -16.36 4.75 12.50
N TRP A 60 -16.95 5.40 11.49
CA TRP A 60 -17.84 6.54 11.70
C TRP A 60 -19.10 6.16 12.50
N SER A 61 -19.71 5.02 12.19
CA SER A 61 -20.85 4.50 12.94
C SER A 61 -20.48 4.19 14.39
N SER A 62 -19.30 3.63 14.64
CA SER A 62 -18.82 3.33 16.00
C SER A 62 -18.74 4.59 16.86
N THR A 63 -18.17 5.69 16.36
CA THR A 63 -18.10 6.96 17.09
C THR A 63 -19.48 7.51 17.45
N VAL A 64 -20.44 7.40 16.53
CA VAL A 64 -21.83 7.84 16.75
C VAL A 64 -22.56 6.94 17.75
N LEU A 65 -22.40 5.62 17.63
CA LEU A 65 -23.01 4.65 18.53
C LEU A 65 -22.47 4.78 19.96
N VAL A 66 -21.15 4.91 20.12
CA VAL A 66 -20.51 5.13 21.42
C VAL A 66 -21.05 6.41 22.06
N SER A 67 -21.09 7.52 21.31
CA SER A 67 -21.61 8.80 21.82
C SER A 67 -23.06 8.69 22.26
N THR A 68 -23.92 8.11 21.40
CA THR A 68 -25.35 7.92 21.70
C THR A 68 -25.55 7.01 22.91
N ALA A 69 -24.79 5.92 23.03
CA ALA A 69 -24.87 5.01 24.16
C ALA A 69 -24.43 5.67 25.47
N THR A 70 -23.33 6.45 25.47
CA THR A 70 -22.87 7.18 26.65
C THR A 70 -23.88 8.22 27.12
N PHE A 71 -24.44 9.01 26.20
CA PHE A 71 -25.46 10.01 26.55
C PHE A 71 -26.79 9.36 26.95
N GLY A 72 -27.19 8.28 26.29
CA GLY A 72 -28.35 7.48 26.66
C GLY A 72 -28.24 6.91 28.07
N ALA A 73 -27.09 6.34 28.42
CA ALA A 73 -26.82 5.85 29.78
C ALA A 73 -26.86 6.99 30.82
N CYS A 74 -26.25 8.14 30.52
CA CYS A 74 -26.29 9.30 31.42
C CYS A 74 -27.72 9.81 31.67
N TYR A 75 -28.59 9.75 30.66
CA TYR A 75 -30.01 10.08 30.80
C TYR A 75 -30.73 9.11 31.74
N PHE A 76 -30.51 7.80 31.59
CA PHE A 76 -31.10 6.79 32.49
C PHE A 76 -30.58 6.86 33.93
N LEU A 77 -29.32 7.25 34.12
CA LEU A 77 -28.71 7.42 35.46
C LEU A 77 -29.07 8.76 36.13
N GLY A 78 -29.79 9.66 35.43
CA GLY A 78 -30.21 10.95 35.99
C GLY A 78 -29.07 11.95 36.21
N VAL A 79 -27.94 11.80 35.49
CA VAL A 79 -26.80 12.72 35.60
C VAL A 79 -27.10 14.00 34.79
N PRO A 80 -26.88 15.21 35.35
CA PRO A 80 -27.13 16.46 34.61
C PRO A 80 -26.15 16.60 33.43
N LEU A 81 -26.68 16.49 32.21
CA LEU A 81 -25.91 16.72 30.98
C LEU A 81 -25.83 18.21 30.65
N TYR A 82 -24.71 18.84 31.00
CA TYR A 82 -24.38 20.18 30.49
C TYR A 82 -23.78 20.10 29.09
N ALA A 83 -24.16 21.02 28.20
CA ALA A 83 -23.63 21.09 26.84
C ALA A 83 -22.08 21.13 26.81
N SER A 84 -21.45 21.83 27.77
CA SER A 84 -19.99 21.89 27.90
C SER A 84 -19.35 20.50 28.08
N ASN A 85 -19.95 19.64 28.90
CA ASN A 85 -19.41 18.30 29.17
C ASN A 85 -19.61 17.37 27.97
N VAL A 86 -20.73 17.50 27.27
CA VAL A 86 -21.04 16.76 26.03
C VAL A 86 -20.02 17.07 24.94
N PHE A 87 -19.76 18.36 24.67
CA PHE A 87 -18.77 18.76 23.67
C PHE A 87 -17.35 18.35 24.07
N THR A 88 -16.99 18.48 25.35
CA THR A 88 -15.67 18.07 25.85
C THR A 88 -15.46 16.56 25.71
N PHE A 89 -16.48 15.76 26.04
CA PHE A 89 -16.43 14.30 25.87
C PHE A 89 -16.29 13.90 24.40
N LEU A 90 -17.09 14.49 23.50
CA LEU A 90 -17.00 14.24 22.06
C LEU A 90 -15.62 14.60 21.49
N ALA A 91 -15.08 15.75 21.91
CA ALA A 91 -13.74 16.18 21.51
C ALA A 91 -12.66 15.20 21.99
N THR A 92 -12.74 14.78 23.26
CA THR A 92 -11.80 13.80 23.85
C THR A 92 -11.88 12.45 23.15
N LEU A 93 -13.09 11.97 22.82
CA LEU A 93 -13.30 10.72 22.10
C LEU A 93 -12.67 10.77 20.70
N ARG A 94 -12.86 11.88 19.96
CA ARG A 94 -12.23 12.06 18.64
C ARG A 94 -10.71 12.11 18.74
N LEU A 95 -10.16 12.85 19.72
CA LEU A 95 -8.72 12.92 19.93
C LEU A 95 -8.09 11.56 20.23
N ALA A 96 -8.81 10.68 20.95
CA ALA A 96 -8.35 9.33 21.26
C ALA A 96 -8.47 8.37 20.06
N GLN A 97 -9.43 8.61 19.17
CA GLN A 97 -9.69 7.77 18.00
C GLN A 97 -8.63 7.90 16.89
N ASP A 98 -8.06 9.10 16.72
CA ASP A 98 -7.01 9.38 15.74
C ASP A 98 -5.73 8.53 15.96
N PRO A 99 -5.11 8.46 17.16
CA PRO A 99 -3.92 7.64 17.38
C PRO A 99 -4.22 6.14 17.27
N ILE A 100 -5.41 5.68 17.67
CA ILE A 100 -5.80 4.26 17.54
C ILE A 100 -5.78 3.83 16.06
N ARG A 101 -6.16 4.75 15.15
CA ARG A 101 -6.15 4.49 13.72
C ARG A 101 -4.74 4.54 13.12
N SER A 102 -3.87 5.43 13.60
CA SER A 102 -2.53 5.60 13.03
C SER A 102 -1.54 4.52 13.47
N ILE A 103 -1.73 3.91 14.65
CA ILE A 103 -0.84 2.86 15.16
C ILE A 103 -0.68 1.67 14.18
N PRO A 104 -1.76 1.03 13.67
CA PRO A 104 -1.64 -0.06 12.70
C PRO A 104 -0.93 0.37 11.42
N ASP A 105 -1.21 1.57 10.92
CA ASP A 105 -0.59 2.10 9.70
C ASP A 105 0.93 2.28 9.89
N VAL A 106 1.34 2.84 11.03
CA VAL A 106 2.77 3.00 11.38
C VAL A 106 3.44 1.64 11.52
N ILE A 107 2.81 0.66 12.17
CA ILE A 107 3.34 -0.71 12.28
C ILE A 107 3.53 -1.31 10.88
N GLY A 108 2.57 -1.12 9.98
CA GLY A 108 2.67 -1.56 8.59
C GLY A 108 3.88 -0.95 7.86
N VAL A 109 4.09 0.36 8.00
CA VAL A 109 5.23 1.06 7.42
C VAL A 109 6.56 0.57 8.01
N VAL A 110 6.62 0.33 9.33
CA VAL A 110 7.82 -0.20 9.99
C VAL A 110 8.14 -1.61 9.47
N ILE A 111 7.15 -2.49 9.32
CA ILE A 111 7.36 -3.83 8.76
C ILE A 111 7.89 -3.73 7.32
N GLN A 112 7.30 -2.88 6.49
CA GLN A 112 7.77 -2.65 5.12
C GLN A 112 9.20 -2.09 5.09
N ALA A 113 9.52 -1.13 5.96
CA ALA A 113 10.86 -0.57 6.10
C ALA A 113 11.87 -1.64 6.52
N LYS A 114 11.53 -2.54 7.45
CA LYS A 114 12.39 -3.67 7.82
C LYS A 114 12.67 -4.61 6.65
N VAL A 115 11.65 -4.95 5.86
CA VAL A 115 11.82 -5.80 4.66
C VAL A 115 12.67 -5.08 3.61
N ALA A 116 12.44 -3.79 3.37
CA ALA A 116 13.24 -2.99 2.45
C ALA A 116 14.72 -2.92 2.90
N PHE A 117 14.96 -2.67 4.19
CA PHE A 117 16.31 -2.64 4.75
C PHE A 117 17.02 -3.99 4.60
N SER A 118 16.33 -5.11 4.88
CA SER A 118 16.88 -6.45 4.67
C SER A 118 17.28 -6.70 3.21
N ARG A 119 16.48 -6.23 2.24
CA ARG A 119 16.85 -6.32 0.81
C ARG A 119 18.09 -5.48 0.48
N VAL A 120 18.20 -4.29 1.04
CA VAL A 120 19.36 -3.41 0.85
C VAL A 120 20.63 -4.05 1.42
N VAL A 121 20.56 -4.62 2.63
CA VAL A 121 21.69 -5.35 3.24
C VAL A 121 22.12 -6.52 2.36
N ASN A 122 21.17 -7.35 1.92
CA ASN A 122 21.48 -8.48 1.03
C ASN A 122 22.11 -8.04 -0.30
N PHE A 123 21.72 -6.88 -0.84
CA PHE A 123 22.31 -6.33 -2.05
C PHE A 123 23.75 -5.81 -1.81
N LEU A 124 23.99 -5.17 -0.66
CA LEU A 124 25.33 -4.71 -0.27
C LEU A 124 26.30 -5.86 0.03
N GLU A 125 25.80 -6.98 0.56
CA GLU A 125 26.57 -8.20 0.84
C GLU A 125 26.75 -9.10 -0.40
N ALA A 126 26.15 -8.77 -1.54
CA ALA A 126 26.30 -9.55 -2.77
C ALA A 126 27.78 -9.56 -3.23
N PRO A 127 28.30 -10.70 -3.72
CA PRO A 127 29.73 -10.92 -4.01
C PRO A 127 30.33 -10.07 -5.16
N GLU A 128 29.64 -9.03 -5.64
CA GLU A 128 30.11 -8.13 -6.69
C GLU A 128 31.31 -7.27 -6.24
N LEU A 129 31.53 -7.10 -4.93
CA LEU A 129 32.70 -6.39 -4.38
C LEU A 129 34.01 -7.21 -4.45
N GLU A 130 33.94 -8.53 -4.62
CA GLU A 130 35.13 -9.39 -4.73
C GLU A 130 35.79 -9.23 -6.11
N ASN A 131 34.99 -9.02 -7.16
CA ASN A 131 35.49 -8.84 -8.52
C ASN A 131 36.22 -7.50 -8.74
N ALA A 132 35.94 -6.47 -7.93
CA ALA A 132 36.68 -5.20 -7.97
C ALA A 132 38.10 -5.35 -7.38
N ASN A 133 38.26 -6.16 -6.33
CA ASN A 133 39.55 -6.43 -5.71
C ASN A 133 40.43 -7.37 -6.55
N ILE A 134 39.83 -8.34 -7.24
CA ILE A 134 40.57 -9.19 -8.20
C ILE A 134 41.06 -8.35 -9.40
N ARG A 135 40.26 -7.40 -9.89
CA ARG A 135 40.69 -6.52 -11.00
C ARG A 135 41.84 -5.57 -10.61
N LYS A 136 41.87 -5.08 -9.36
CA LYS A 136 43.01 -4.29 -8.85
C LYS A 136 44.27 -5.16 -8.68
N LYS A 137 44.13 -6.41 -8.23
CA LYS A 137 45.27 -7.32 -8.09
C LYS A 137 45.87 -7.71 -9.45
N CYS A 138 45.02 -7.98 -10.45
CA CYS A 138 45.45 -8.29 -11.82
C CYS A 138 46.19 -7.12 -12.50
N ASN A 139 45.74 -5.87 -12.30
CA ASN A 139 46.48 -4.71 -12.83
C ASN A 139 47.85 -4.49 -12.15
N MET A 140 47.99 -4.81 -10.85
CA MET A 140 49.25 -4.67 -10.12
C MET A 140 50.27 -5.76 -10.49
N GLU A 141 49.82 -6.94 -10.93
CA GLU A 141 50.71 -8.02 -11.39
C GLU A 141 51.18 -7.83 -12.84
N ILE A 142 50.45 -7.06 -13.66
CA ILE A 142 50.85 -6.75 -15.06
C ILE A 142 51.85 -5.59 -15.14
N GLU A 143 51.85 -4.64 -14.19
CA GLU A 143 52.84 -3.55 -14.13
C GLU A 143 54.18 -3.95 -13.48
N ALA A 144 54.28 -5.16 -12.91
CA ALA A 144 55.46 -5.65 -12.20
C ALA A 144 56.23 -6.78 -12.93
N GLY A 145 55.86 -7.11 -14.18
CA GLY A 145 56.56 -8.07 -15.06
C GLY A 145 57.07 -7.41 -16.33
#